data_AF-A0A0R1RTW6-F1
#
_entry.id   AF-A0A0R1RTW6-F1
#
_cell.length_a   1.000
_cell.length_b   1.000
_cell.length_c   1.000
_cell.angle_alpha   90.00
_cell.angle_beta   90.00
_cell.angle_gamma   90.00
#
_symmetry.space_group_name_H-M   'P 1'
#
loop_
_entity.id
_entity.type
_entity.pdbx_description
1 polymer ?
#
loop_
_entity_poly.entity_id
_entity_poly.type
_entity_poly.pdbx_seq_one_letter_code
_entity_poly.pdbx_strand_id
1 'polypeptide(L)'
;MTDLMKFLFVDVHGKFEWIGITSVLAIVTLTYNAWDRRRQFRADLISKSRIKWMEQVRPLVANFYTDSKKYIFDRLHANTKSQTLSIPELNNNLVKVQELYTQIILFTPDNESNELLLHSVKLVWGEIDNMSDYADLVATRKISKSKLQAVNDYMMDLFNNGVKQSSKYFKLEWDRAKAGE
;
A
#
# COMPACT_ATOMS: atom_id res chain seq x y z
N MET A 1 -52.00 -1.60 -21.70
CA MET A 1 -51.17 -0.44 -21.29
C MET A 1 -51.98 0.85 -21.19
N THR A 2 -53.14 0.95 -21.85
CA THR A 2 -54.06 2.10 -21.86
C THR A 2 -54.91 2.29 -20.60
N ASP A 3 -55.28 1.22 -19.90
CA ASP A 3 -56.21 1.32 -18.74
C ASP A 3 -55.51 1.73 -17.44
N LEU A 4 -54.26 1.32 -17.24
CA LEU A 4 -53.45 1.70 -16.08
C LEU A 4 -53.11 3.21 -16.12
N MET A 5 -52.86 3.75 -17.32
CA MET A 5 -52.59 5.16 -17.54
C MET A 5 -53.84 6.03 -17.32
N LYS A 6 -55.02 5.56 -17.73
CA LYS A 6 -56.28 6.27 -17.45
C LYS A 6 -56.59 6.29 -15.95
N PHE A 7 -56.40 5.17 -15.25
CA PHE A 7 -56.66 5.07 -13.81
C PHE A 7 -55.73 5.95 -12.94
N LEU A 8 -54.46 6.10 -13.33
CA LEU A 8 -53.46 6.83 -12.53
C LEU A 8 -53.35 8.32 -12.86
N PHE A 9 -53.82 8.76 -14.03
CA PHE A 9 -53.55 10.11 -14.53
C PHE A 9 -54.77 10.84 -15.08
N VAL A 10 -55.97 10.26 -15.02
CA VAL A 10 -57.20 10.86 -15.57
C VAL A 10 -58.34 10.75 -14.56
N ASP A 11 -58.86 11.90 -14.12
CA ASP A 11 -60.03 12.02 -13.26
C ASP A 11 -61.32 11.57 -13.99
N VAL A 12 -62.41 11.30 -13.26
CA VAL A 12 -63.74 10.89 -13.78
C VAL A 12 -64.27 11.86 -14.85
N HIS A 13 -63.79 13.11 -14.86
CA HIS A 13 -64.11 14.15 -15.85
C HIS A 13 -63.17 14.22 -17.06
N GLY A 14 -62.26 13.26 -17.24
CA GLY A 14 -61.31 13.23 -18.37
C GLY A 14 -60.16 14.25 -18.25
N LYS A 15 -59.99 14.87 -17.07
CA LYS A 15 -58.93 15.87 -16.81
C LYS A 15 -57.68 15.20 -16.25
N PHE A 16 -56.53 15.75 -16.62
CA PHE A 16 -55.23 15.22 -16.26
C PHE A 16 -54.94 15.45 -14.76
N GLU A 17 -54.72 14.38 -14.00
CA GLU A 17 -54.38 14.47 -12.58
C GLU A 17 -52.89 14.78 -12.37
N TRP A 18 -52.59 16.05 -12.08
CA TRP A 18 -51.25 16.51 -11.73
C TRP A 18 -50.66 15.79 -10.51
N ILE A 19 -51.52 15.39 -9.56
CA ILE A 19 -51.12 14.69 -8.34
C ILE A 19 -50.52 13.31 -8.67
N GLY A 20 -51.12 12.58 -9.62
CA GLY A 20 -50.61 11.30 -10.12
C GLY A 20 -49.21 11.40 -10.73
N ILE A 21 -48.97 12.42 -11.58
CA ILE A 21 -47.63 12.69 -12.12
C ILE A 21 -46.62 13.01 -11.03
N THR A 22 -46.96 13.91 -10.11
CA THR A 22 -46.04 14.31 -9.04
C THR A 22 -45.68 13.14 -8.13
N SER A 23 -46.63 12.24 -7.87
CA SER A 23 -46.42 11.03 -7.07
C SER A 23 -45.43 10.08 -7.75
N VAL A 24 -45.60 9.84 -9.06
CA VAL A 24 -44.68 8.98 -9.83
C VAL A 24 -43.28 9.62 -9.93
N LEU A 25 -43.20 10.92 -10.21
CA LEU A 25 -41.93 11.66 -10.21
C LEU A 25 -41.23 11.59 -8.85
N ALA A 26 -41.96 11.74 -7.75
CA ALA A 26 -41.41 11.62 -6.41
C ALA A 26 -40.86 10.21 -6.14
N ILE A 27 -41.60 9.16 -6.51
CA ILE A 27 -41.16 7.77 -6.35
C ILE A 27 -39.90 7.48 -7.16
N VAL A 28 -39.86 7.89 -8.43
CA VAL A 28 -38.70 7.72 -9.31
C VAL A 28 -37.49 8.48 -8.75
N THR A 29 -37.69 9.73 -8.31
CA THR A 29 -36.63 10.56 -7.70
C THR A 29 -36.12 9.95 -6.40
N LEU A 30 -36.99 9.46 -5.53
CA LEU A 30 -36.61 8.80 -4.28
C LEU A 30 -35.84 7.50 -4.54
N THR A 31 -36.28 6.72 -5.51
CA THR A 31 -35.62 5.45 -5.86
C THR A 31 -34.26 5.69 -6.49
N TYR A 32 -34.15 6.68 -7.38
CA TYR A 32 -32.88 7.12 -7.95
C TYR A 32 -31.93 7.64 -6.87
N ASN A 33 -32.41 8.53 -5.99
CA ASN A 33 -31.61 9.08 -4.89
C ASN A 33 -31.16 8.00 -3.90
N ALA A 34 -32.02 7.02 -3.60
CA ALA A 34 -31.67 5.90 -2.73
C ALA A 34 -30.59 5.00 -3.36
N TRP A 35 -30.69 4.73 -4.66
CA TRP A 35 -29.70 3.97 -5.40
C TRP A 35 -28.35 4.70 -5.49
N ASP A 36 -28.38 5.98 -5.86
CA ASP A 36 -27.19 6.82 -5.98
C ASP A 36 -26.47 6.98 -4.62
N ARG A 37 -27.21 7.30 -3.54
CA ARG A 37 -26.65 7.36 -2.18
C ARG A 37 -26.01 6.04 -1.76
N ARG A 38 -26.62 4.90 -2.09
CA ARG A 38 -26.06 3.59 -1.75
C ARG A 38 -24.74 3.34 -2.47
N ARG A 39 -24.62 3.75 -3.73
CA ARG A 39 -23.38 3.67 -4.51
C ARG A 39 -22.31 4.60 -3.95
N GLN A 40 -22.65 5.86 -3.68
CA GLN A 40 -21.75 6.84 -3.08
C GLN A 40 -21.25 6.39 -1.71
N PHE A 41 -22.13 5.87 -0.85
CA PHE A 41 -21.75 5.36 0.47
C PHE A 41 -20.76 4.19 0.38
N ARG A 42 -20.95 3.25 -0.56
CA ARG A 42 -20.00 2.17 -0.78
C ARG A 42 -18.63 2.69 -1.26
N ALA A 43 -18.62 3.61 -2.21
CA ALA A 43 -17.39 4.23 -2.70
C ALA A 43 -16.63 4.96 -1.58
N ASP A 44 -17.35 5.70 -0.73
CA ASP A 44 -16.78 6.40 0.43
C ASP A 44 -16.21 5.42 1.48
N LEU A 45 -16.90 4.31 1.75
CA LEU A 45 -16.40 3.26 2.63
C LEU A 45 -15.11 2.61 2.08
N ILE A 46 -15.06 2.30 0.79
CA ILE A 46 -13.88 1.73 0.13
C ILE A 46 -12.72 2.72 0.21
N SER A 47 -12.96 3.98 -0.15
CA SER A 47 -11.97 5.06 -0.09
C SER A 47 -11.38 5.23 1.31
N LYS A 48 -12.23 5.34 2.33
CA LYS A 48 -11.81 5.46 3.74
C LYS A 48 -11.01 4.25 4.22
N SER A 49 -11.44 3.04 3.86
CA SER A 49 -10.73 1.81 4.20
C SER A 49 -9.33 1.79 3.58
N ARG A 50 -9.22 2.12 2.29
CA ARG A 50 -7.95 2.16 1.55
C ARG A 50 -7.01 3.24 2.10
N ILE A 51 -7.51 4.43 2.41
CA ILE A 51 -6.72 5.51 3.03
C ILE A 51 -6.21 5.08 4.41
N LYS A 52 -7.07 4.54 5.27
CA LYS A 52 -6.68 4.05 6.59
C LYS A 52 -5.62 2.95 6.51
N TRP A 53 -5.76 2.04 5.55
CA TRP A 53 -4.76 1.02 5.29
C TRP A 53 -3.42 1.64 4.84
N MET A 54 -3.43 2.59 3.91
CA MET A 54 -2.21 3.29 3.47
C MET A 54 -1.52 4.06 4.62
N GLU A 55 -2.29 4.69 5.51
CA GLU A 55 -1.77 5.38 6.69
C GLU A 55 -1.01 4.43 7.63
N GLN A 56 -1.40 3.15 7.67
CA GLN A 56 -0.73 2.12 8.44
C GLN A 56 0.50 1.55 7.70
N VAL A 57 0.38 1.23 6.41
CA VAL A 57 1.44 0.51 5.67
C VAL A 57 2.55 1.43 5.18
N ARG A 58 2.25 2.66 4.74
CA ARG A 58 3.27 3.60 4.24
C ARG A 58 4.40 3.86 5.24
N PRO A 59 4.15 4.15 6.54
CA PRO A 59 5.23 4.33 7.50
C PRO A 59 6.01 3.03 7.74
N LEU A 60 5.37 1.86 7.72
CA LEU A 60 6.07 0.58 7.83
C LEU A 60 7.07 0.39 6.69
N VAL A 61 6.66 0.65 5.46
CA VAL A 61 7.53 0.57 4.27
C VAL A 61 8.67 1.59 4.34
N ALA A 62 8.39 2.83 4.74
CA ALA A 62 9.42 3.86 4.87
C ALA A 62 10.47 3.50 5.95
N ASN A 63 10.00 3.01 7.09
CA ASN A 63 10.87 2.55 8.17
C ASN A 63 11.66 1.31 7.75
N PHE A 64 11.04 0.36 7.04
CA PHE A 64 11.71 -0.83 6.53
C PHE A 64 12.92 -0.44 5.67
N TYR A 65 12.75 0.45 4.68
CA TYR A 65 13.87 0.89 3.84
C TYR A 65 14.93 1.67 4.63
N THR A 66 14.52 2.52 5.57
CA THR A 66 15.45 3.35 6.36
C THR A 66 16.29 2.50 7.31
N ASP A 67 15.65 1.62 8.07
CA ASP A 67 16.31 0.75 9.03
C ASP A 67 17.16 -0.32 8.31
N SER A 68 16.70 -0.82 7.15
CA SER A 68 17.49 -1.72 6.30
C SER A 68 18.77 -1.05 5.80
N LYS A 69 18.66 0.17 5.25
CA LYS A 69 19.84 0.96 4.82
C LYS A 69 20.85 1.11 5.95
N LYS A 70 20.37 1.48 7.13
CA LYS A 70 21.20 1.65 8.33
C LYS A 70 21.87 0.33 8.71
N TYR A 71 21.12 -0.76 8.79
CA TYR A 71 21.65 -2.08 9.13
C TYR A 71 22.77 -2.51 8.18
N ILE A 72 22.54 -2.44 6.86
CA ILE A 72 23.54 -2.78 5.83
C ILE A 72 24.80 -1.93 6.00
N PHE A 73 24.63 -0.61 6.14
CA PHE A 73 25.77 0.30 6.30
C PHE A 73 26.59 -0.04 7.55
N ASP A 74 25.92 -0.21 8.70
CA ASP A 74 26.56 -0.53 9.97
C ASP A 74 27.28 -1.89 9.90
N ARG A 75 26.65 -2.90 9.29
CA ARG A 75 27.23 -4.25 9.13
C ARG A 75 28.49 -4.25 8.26
N LEU A 76 28.47 -3.54 7.12
CA LEU A 76 29.62 -3.46 6.22
C LEU A 76 30.81 -2.68 6.83
N HIS A 77 30.53 -1.73 7.73
CA HIS A 77 31.56 -0.88 8.34
C HIS A 77 31.97 -1.29 9.76
N ALA A 78 31.36 -2.36 10.30
CA ALA A 78 31.58 -2.86 11.66
C ALA A 78 33.03 -3.24 11.97
N ASN A 79 33.90 -3.45 10.98
CA ASN A 79 35.32 -3.78 11.20
C ASN A 79 36.28 -2.60 10.95
N THR A 80 35.76 -1.43 10.59
CA THR A 80 36.58 -0.28 10.13
C THR A 80 36.50 0.98 11.00
N LYS A 81 35.54 1.09 11.92
CA LYS A 81 35.40 2.26 12.82
C LYS A 81 35.68 1.86 14.27
N SER A 82 36.32 2.74 15.06
CA SER A 82 36.54 2.55 16.50
C SER A 82 35.26 2.66 17.35
N GLN A 83 34.11 2.92 16.72
CA GLN A 83 32.76 2.81 17.27
C GLN A 83 32.04 1.71 16.50
N THR A 84 32.37 0.47 16.82
CA THR A 84 31.65 -0.70 16.31
C THR A 84 30.39 -0.87 17.16
N LEU A 85 29.21 -0.83 16.53
CA LEU A 85 28.02 -1.38 17.20
C LEU A 85 28.35 -2.81 17.61
N SER A 86 28.01 -3.14 18.85
CA SER A 86 28.18 -4.48 19.37
C SER A 86 27.35 -5.47 18.54
N ILE A 87 27.78 -6.74 18.46
CA ILE A 87 27.01 -7.80 17.77
C ILE A 87 25.54 -7.82 18.26
N PRO A 88 25.24 -7.68 19.56
CA PRO A 88 23.87 -7.56 20.05
C PRO A 88 23.08 -6.39 19.44
N GLU A 89 23.69 -5.20 19.28
CA GLU A 89 23.02 -4.04 18.67
C GLU A 89 22.72 -4.25 17.19
N LEU A 90 23.64 -4.88 16.45
CA LEU A 90 23.42 -5.26 15.05
C LEU A 90 22.28 -6.27 14.91
N ASN A 91 22.22 -7.26 15.82
CA ASN A 91 21.14 -8.25 15.83
C ASN A 91 19.80 -7.60 16.18
N ASN A 92 19.76 -6.67 17.13
CA ASN A 92 18.54 -5.93 17.47
C ASN A 92 18.03 -5.10 16.27
N ASN A 93 18.94 -4.47 15.52
CA ASN A 93 18.56 -3.74 14.30
C ASN A 93 18.00 -4.70 13.24
N LEU A 94 18.58 -5.89 13.07
CA LEU A 94 18.05 -6.91 12.15
C LEU A 94 16.65 -7.36 12.56
N VAL A 95 16.42 -7.63 13.86
CA VAL A 95 15.10 -8.00 14.39
C VAL A 95 14.07 -6.91 14.08
N LYS A 96 14.42 -5.63 14.27
CA LYS A 96 13.54 -4.52 13.92
C LYS A 96 13.18 -4.50 12.43
N VAL A 97 14.15 -4.75 11.55
CA VAL A 97 13.91 -4.84 10.10
C VAL A 97 13.00 -6.03 9.78
N GLN A 98 13.22 -7.18 10.42
CA GLN A 98 12.39 -8.38 10.27
C GLN A 98 10.95 -8.15 10.72
N GLU A 99 10.76 -7.45 11.84
CA GLU A 99 9.43 -7.07 12.34
C GLU A 99 8.69 -6.18 11.33
N LEU A 100 9.38 -5.19 10.76
CA LEU A 100 8.81 -4.31 9.73
C LEU A 100 8.44 -5.09 8.47
N TYR A 101 9.33 -5.96 7.99
CA TYR A 101 9.04 -6.84 6.85
C TYR A 101 7.80 -7.71 7.12
N THR A 102 7.74 -8.37 8.27
CA THR A 102 6.64 -9.25 8.65
C THR A 102 5.31 -8.50 8.69
N GLN A 103 5.30 -7.29 9.26
CA GLN A 103 4.11 -6.45 9.29
C GLN A 103 3.67 -6.03 7.88
N ILE A 104 4.61 -5.67 7.00
CA ILE A 104 4.28 -5.31 5.61
C ILE A 104 3.60 -6.48 4.89
N ILE A 105 4.16 -7.69 5.00
CA ILE A 105 3.58 -8.90 4.38
C ILE A 105 2.21 -9.23 4.98
N LEU A 106 2.04 -9.07 6.29
CA LEU A 106 0.75 -9.32 6.96
C LEU A 106 -0.34 -8.34 6.50
N PHE A 107 -0.01 -7.07 6.38
CA PHE A 107 -0.97 -6.03 5.99
C PHE A 107 -1.15 -5.91 4.47
N THR A 108 -0.30 -6.54 3.67
CA THR A 108 -0.34 -6.45 2.20
C THR A 108 -0.44 -7.84 1.60
N PRO A 109 -1.66 -8.29 1.22
CA PRO A 109 -1.85 -9.61 0.64
C PRO A 109 -1.01 -9.84 -0.61
N ASP A 110 -0.48 -11.05 -0.76
CA ASP A 110 0.33 -11.42 -1.92
C ASP A 110 -0.58 -11.67 -3.14
N ASN A 111 -0.70 -10.68 -4.00
CA ASN A 111 -1.52 -10.73 -5.20
C ASN A 111 -0.96 -9.80 -6.30
N GLU A 112 -1.45 -9.97 -7.53
CA GLU A 112 -1.00 -9.20 -8.69
C GLU A 112 -1.13 -7.68 -8.50
N SER A 113 -2.14 -7.21 -7.76
CA SER A 113 -2.33 -5.78 -7.50
C SER A 113 -1.24 -5.19 -6.60
N ASN A 114 -0.66 -6.01 -5.74
CA ASN A 114 0.34 -5.60 -4.74
C ASN A 114 1.78 -5.92 -5.17
N GLU A 115 1.96 -6.62 -6.30
CA GLU A 115 3.26 -7.08 -6.80
C GLU A 115 4.28 -5.93 -6.91
N LEU A 116 3.85 -4.75 -7.36
CA LEU A 116 4.72 -3.58 -7.51
C LEU A 116 5.40 -3.18 -6.19
N LEU A 117 4.70 -3.31 -5.05
CA LEU A 117 5.23 -3.06 -3.73
C LEU A 117 6.01 -4.29 -3.22
N LEU A 118 5.37 -5.45 -3.25
CA LEU A 118 5.86 -6.66 -2.59
C LEU A 118 7.13 -7.20 -3.23
N HIS A 119 7.26 -7.14 -4.57
CA HIS A 119 8.47 -7.56 -5.27
C HIS A 119 9.71 -6.87 -4.71
N SER A 120 9.66 -5.54 -4.58
CA SER A 120 10.81 -4.75 -4.12
C SER A 120 11.11 -4.97 -2.63
N VAL A 121 10.07 -5.14 -1.80
CA VAL A 121 10.22 -5.40 -0.36
C VAL A 121 10.83 -6.78 -0.13
N LYS A 122 10.32 -7.81 -0.81
CA LYS A 122 10.83 -9.19 -0.74
C LYS A 122 12.26 -9.30 -1.25
N LEU A 123 12.59 -8.63 -2.36
CA LEU A 123 13.94 -8.62 -2.91
C LEU A 123 14.95 -8.06 -1.90
N VAL A 124 14.64 -6.90 -1.31
CA VAL A 124 15.49 -6.28 -0.29
C VAL A 124 15.64 -7.15 0.95
N TRP A 125 14.54 -7.74 1.42
CA TRP A 125 14.60 -8.67 2.55
C TRP A 125 15.49 -9.88 2.24
N GLY A 126 15.36 -10.46 1.05
CA GLY A 126 16.19 -11.59 0.61
C GLY A 126 17.68 -11.27 0.63
N GLU A 127 18.08 -10.07 0.19
CA GLU A 127 19.48 -9.63 0.25
C GLU A 127 19.97 -9.43 1.69
N ILE A 128 19.11 -8.94 2.59
CA ILE A 128 19.44 -8.76 4.01
C ILE A 128 19.58 -10.09 4.74
N ASP A 129 18.67 -11.04 4.49
CA ASP A 129 18.66 -12.37 5.11
C ASP A 129 19.92 -13.16 4.73
N ASN A 130 20.29 -13.09 3.44
CA ASN A 130 21.54 -13.67 2.91
C ASN A 130 22.81 -12.89 3.32
N MET A 131 22.68 -11.74 4.00
CA MET A 131 23.85 -10.93 4.37
C MET A 131 24.67 -11.55 5.52
N SER A 132 24.08 -12.48 6.26
CA SER A 132 24.77 -13.28 7.28
C SER A 132 26.01 -13.98 6.70
N ASP A 133 25.88 -14.58 5.51
CA ASP A 133 26.99 -15.24 4.78
C ASP A 133 28.07 -14.26 4.32
N TYR A 134 27.68 -13.04 3.91
CA TYR A 134 28.63 -12.00 3.47
C TYR A 134 29.48 -11.47 4.63
N ALA A 135 28.91 -11.35 5.82
CA ALA A 135 29.60 -10.78 6.97
C ALA A 135 30.78 -11.65 7.45
N ASP A 136 30.65 -12.98 7.36
CA ASP A 136 31.74 -13.91 7.67
C ASP A 136 32.91 -13.77 6.67
N LEU A 137 32.61 -13.47 5.41
CA LEU A 137 33.63 -13.20 4.39
C LEU A 137 34.35 -11.86 4.60
N VAL A 138 33.66 -10.84 5.13
CA VAL A 138 34.25 -9.56 5.51
C VAL A 138 35.10 -9.68 6.78
N ALA A 139 34.62 -10.41 7.79
CA ALA A 139 35.36 -10.65 9.04
C ALA A 139 36.66 -11.44 8.81
N THR A 140 36.67 -12.37 7.85
CA THR A 140 37.87 -13.14 7.47
C THR A 140 38.86 -12.38 6.59
N ARG A 141 38.66 -11.06 6.35
CA ARG A 141 39.49 -10.18 5.49
C ARG A 141 39.68 -10.67 4.06
N LYS A 142 38.81 -11.55 3.56
CA LYS A 142 38.88 -12.09 2.19
C LYS A 142 38.34 -11.14 1.11
N ILE A 143 37.79 -9.99 1.51
CA ILE A 143 37.14 -9.03 0.60
C ILE A 143 37.89 -7.68 0.62
N SER A 144 38.21 -7.16 -0.56
CA SER A 144 38.85 -5.84 -0.73
C SER A 144 37.87 -4.70 -0.45
N LYS A 145 38.39 -3.52 -0.06
CA LYS A 145 37.59 -2.28 0.09
C LYS A 145 36.77 -1.95 -1.17
N SER A 146 37.31 -2.18 -2.36
CA SER A 146 36.60 -1.95 -3.63
C SER A 146 35.39 -2.87 -3.80
N LYS A 147 35.48 -4.13 -3.37
CA LYS A 147 34.34 -5.07 -3.39
C LYS A 147 33.29 -4.69 -2.36
N LEU A 148 33.69 -4.24 -1.17
CA LEU A 148 32.75 -3.71 -0.17
C LEU A 148 31.99 -2.50 -0.69
N GLN A 149 32.68 -1.58 -1.39
CA GLN A 149 32.03 -0.44 -2.02
C GLN A 149 31.03 -0.86 -3.08
N ALA A 150 31.38 -1.83 -3.94
CA ALA A 150 30.47 -2.33 -4.96
C ALA A 150 29.21 -2.97 -4.37
N VAL A 151 29.34 -3.73 -3.27
CA VAL A 151 28.18 -4.28 -2.54
C VAL A 151 27.32 -3.16 -1.94
N ASN A 152 27.95 -2.16 -1.31
CA ASN A 152 27.22 -1.01 -0.79
C ASN A 152 26.47 -0.25 -1.90
N ASP A 153 27.11 -0.01 -3.04
CA ASP A 153 26.49 0.69 -4.17
C ASP A 153 25.32 -0.10 -4.75
N TYR A 154 25.47 -1.42 -4.90
CA TYR A 154 24.37 -2.32 -5.30
C TYR A 154 23.18 -2.23 -4.33
N MET A 155 23.43 -2.34 -3.02
CA MET A 155 22.36 -2.25 -2.03
C MET A 155 21.70 -0.87 -2.04
N MET A 156 22.45 0.22 -2.19
CA MET A 156 21.89 1.57 -2.27
C MET A 156 21.01 1.76 -3.50
N ASP A 157 21.41 1.23 -4.66
CA ASP A 157 20.58 1.25 -5.86
C ASP A 157 19.30 0.44 -5.66
N LEU A 158 19.42 -0.78 -5.12
CA LEU A 158 18.30 -1.65 -4.78
C LEU A 158 17.29 -0.94 -3.86
N PHE A 159 17.77 -0.28 -2.81
CA PHE A 159 16.90 0.46 -1.90
C PHE A 159 16.25 1.67 -2.57
N ASN A 160 16.99 2.43 -3.38
CA ASN A 160 16.45 3.60 -4.07
C ASN A 160 15.38 3.20 -5.10
N ASN A 161 15.61 2.11 -5.82
CA ASN A 161 14.62 1.51 -6.70
C ASN A 161 13.39 1.03 -5.92
N GLY A 162 13.59 0.35 -4.79
CA GLY A 162 12.48 -0.07 -3.92
C GLY A 162 11.61 1.10 -3.45
N VAL A 163 12.23 2.17 -2.92
CA VAL A 163 11.51 3.39 -2.52
C VAL A 163 10.75 4.00 -3.70
N LYS A 164 11.34 4.04 -4.89
CA LYS A 164 10.69 4.54 -6.10
C LYS A 164 9.47 3.70 -6.49
N GLN A 165 9.56 2.38 -6.44
CA GLN A 165 8.42 1.50 -6.75
C GLN A 165 7.32 1.61 -5.69
N SER A 166 7.68 1.64 -4.40
CA SER A 166 6.71 1.86 -3.33
C SER A 166 6.01 3.21 -3.45
N SER A 167 6.74 4.28 -3.80
CA SER A 167 6.15 5.60 -4.04
C SER A 167 5.13 5.57 -5.19
N LYS A 168 5.48 4.93 -6.32
CA LYS A 168 4.55 4.74 -7.45
C LYS A 168 3.32 3.94 -7.04
N TYR A 169 3.52 2.84 -6.33
CA TYR A 169 2.44 1.99 -5.85
C TYR A 169 1.47 2.76 -4.95
N PHE A 170 1.97 3.47 -3.93
CA PHE A 170 1.10 4.26 -3.05
C PHE A 170 0.43 5.44 -3.75
N LYS A 171 1.02 5.94 -4.85
CA LYS A 171 0.37 6.94 -5.70
C LYS A 171 -0.82 6.34 -6.46
N LEU A 172 -0.67 5.13 -7.00
CA LEU A 172 -1.77 4.39 -7.65
C LEU A 172 -2.89 4.08 -6.65
N GLU A 173 -2.55 3.62 -5.45
CA GLU A 173 -3.51 3.34 -4.38
C GLU A 173 -4.26 4.60 -3.93
N TRP A 174 -3.57 5.74 -3.88
CA TRP A 174 -4.20 7.04 -3.63
C TRP A 174 -5.18 7.46 -4.74
N ASP A 175 -4.83 7.20 -5.99
CA ASP A 175 -5.70 7.52 -7.11
C ASP A 175 -6.93 6.60 -7.15
N ARG A 176 -6.78 5.30 -6.83
CA ARG A 176 -7.90 4.36 -6.63
C ARG A 176 -8.82 4.79 -5.48
N ALA A 177 -8.24 5.21 -4.36
CA ALA A 177 -9.00 5.70 -3.21
C ALA A 177 -9.89 6.90 -3.59
N LYS A 178 -9.37 7.86 -4.38
CA LYS A 178 -10.17 9.00 -4.86
C LYS A 178 -11.27 8.59 -5.84
N ALA A 179 -11.07 7.52 -6.60
CA ALA A 179 -12.08 6.97 -7.50
C ALA A 179 -13.15 6.13 -6.78
N GLY A 180 -12.92 5.75 -5.51
CA GLY A 180 -13.80 4.84 -4.78
C GLY A 180 -13.68 3.39 -5.26
N GLU A 181 -12.53 3.05 -5.85
CA GLU A 181 -12.16 1.73 -6.37
C GLU A 181 -11.34 0.93 -5.36
#